data_AF-A0AAN6M792-F1
#
_entry.id   AF-A0AAN6M792-F1
#
_cell.length_a   1.000
_cell.length_b   1.000
_cell.length_c   1.000
_cell.angle_alpha   90.00
_cell.angle_beta   90.00
_cell.angle_gamma   90.00
#
_symmetry.space_group_name_H-M   'P 1'
#
loop_
_entity.id
_entity.type
_entity.pdbx_description
1 polymer ?
#
loop_
_entity_poly.entity_id
_entity_poly.type
_entity_poly.pdbx_seq_one_letter_code
_entity_poly.pdbx_strand_id
1 'polypeptide(L)'
;MQRLAHQDGELATARACKKAGVVMGLSSFSTTSLEDVKDALGNDHPGMLQLYLFENREESRDLIARAKKAGYKAVALTVDTPVLGRRNLEIKNQFKLPKHLKVANFDRDDNRSGSIEEDAMANEARKRTEKKASSQAGYHDGSRWVSPTGRITFHTHAPNPTLSWDRDIEWLKEQCYPEMEVWVKGIATGEDAILACHHGVDGIIVSNHGGRQLNGALATIDSLPEVVQAVRSMNRRMPVHVDGGVRHGTDVFKALALGADFVWIGRPVLWGLAYKGQEGVELCLKLLNDEIRLCMALAGATKVDEISKEYLARIGRDGFVSRL
;
A
#
# COMPACT_ATOMS: atom_id res chain seq x y z
N MET A 1 1.61 0.60 11.00
CA MET A 1 2.14 0.96 12.33
C MET A 1 1.95 2.46 12.62
N GLN A 2 0.75 3.00 12.38
CA GLN A 2 0.47 4.43 12.58
C GLN A 2 0.39 4.82 14.07
N ARG A 3 0.17 3.85 14.98
CA ARG A 3 0.15 4.10 16.43
C ARG A 3 1.49 4.52 17.03
N LEU A 4 2.58 4.45 16.25
CA LEU A 4 3.86 5.06 16.59
C LEU A 4 3.81 6.60 16.55
N ALA A 5 2.96 7.17 15.71
CA ALA A 5 2.82 8.61 15.56
C ALA A 5 1.79 9.21 16.53
N HIS A 6 0.70 8.48 16.80
CA HIS A 6 -0.37 8.92 17.69
C HIS A 6 -1.14 7.72 18.25
N GLN A 7 -1.62 7.77 19.49
CA GLN A 7 -2.28 6.62 20.14
C GLN A 7 -3.49 6.06 19.36
N ASP A 8 -4.23 6.92 18.64
CA ASP A 8 -5.38 6.55 17.82
C ASP A 8 -5.01 5.97 16.45
N GLY A 9 -3.76 6.17 16.00
CA GLY A 9 -3.17 5.61 14.78
C GLY A 9 -4.12 5.51 13.59
N GLU A 10 -4.32 4.27 13.12
CA GLU A 10 -5.12 3.99 11.93
C GLU A 10 -6.62 4.37 12.08
N LEU A 11 -7.19 4.40 13.30
CA LEU A 11 -8.58 4.83 13.51
C LEU A 11 -8.77 6.32 13.24
N ALA A 12 -7.82 7.14 13.70
CA ALA A 12 -7.81 8.58 13.43
C ALA A 12 -7.70 8.86 11.92
N THR A 13 -6.83 8.13 11.22
CA THR A 13 -6.71 8.22 9.76
C THR A 13 -8.00 7.81 9.05
N ALA A 14 -8.63 6.70 9.47
CA ALA A 14 -9.87 6.21 8.88
C ALA A 14 -11.00 7.24 8.97
N ARG A 15 -11.21 7.83 10.15
CA ARG A 15 -12.22 8.86 10.38
C ARG A 15 -11.95 10.13 9.57
N ALA A 16 -10.68 10.54 9.48
CA ALA A 16 -10.28 11.69 8.67
C ALA A 16 -10.52 11.46 7.17
N CYS A 17 -10.15 10.27 6.64
CA CYS A 17 -10.40 9.89 5.25
C CYS A 17 -11.90 9.85 4.94
N LYS A 18 -12.71 9.27 5.83
CA LYS A 18 -14.19 9.27 5.71
C LYS A 18 -14.74 10.69 5.62
N LYS A 19 -14.34 11.55 6.57
CA LYS A 19 -14.79 12.96 6.62
C LYS A 19 -14.41 13.75 5.38
N ALA A 20 -13.21 13.51 4.84
CA ALA A 20 -12.73 14.16 3.62
C ALA A 20 -13.29 13.54 2.33
N GLY A 21 -14.01 12.41 2.41
CA GLY A 21 -14.54 11.73 1.23
C GLY A 21 -13.47 11.04 0.37
N VAL A 22 -12.32 10.66 0.95
CA VAL A 22 -11.18 10.05 0.22
C VAL A 22 -10.96 8.60 0.62
N VAL A 23 -10.43 7.78 -0.29
CA VAL A 23 -10.11 6.38 -0.04
C VAL A 23 -8.97 6.23 0.98
N MET A 24 -9.06 5.24 1.87
CA MET A 24 -7.96 4.85 2.75
C MET A 24 -7.32 3.53 2.31
N GLY A 25 -6.00 3.53 2.16
CA GLY A 25 -5.19 2.31 2.06
C GLY A 25 -4.68 1.87 3.44
N LEU A 26 -5.03 0.66 3.88
CA LEU A 26 -4.56 0.07 5.13
C LEU A 26 -3.38 -0.87 4.87
N SER A 27 -2.29 -0.75 5.63
CA SER A 27 -1.18 -1.69 5.54
C SER A 27 -1.49 -3.04 6.21
N SER A 28 -1.02 -4.14 5.63
CA SER A 28 -0.97 -5.46 6.30
C SER A 28 -0.30 -5.38 7.68
N PHE A 29 0.68 -4.49 7.85
CA PHE A 29 1.41 -4.28 9.11
C PHE A 29 0.84 -3.10 9.93
N SER A 30 -0.48 -2.93 9.94
CA SER A 30 -1.16 -1.95 10.78
C SER A 30 -1.05 -2.28 12.27
N THR A 31 -1.10 -1.24 13.09
CA THR A 31 -1.14 -1.34 14.57
C THR A 31 -2.56 -1.44 15.14
N THR A 32 -3.54 -1.53 14.24
CA THR A 32 -4.97 -1.61 14.49
C THR A 32 -5.53 -2.62 13.50
N SER A 33 -6.48 -3.47 13.94
CA SER A 33 -7.00 -4.54 13.10
C SER A 33 -7.71 -3.96 11.86
N LEU A 34 -7.75 -4.72 10.76
CA LEU A 34 -8.47 -4.29 9.56
C LEU A 34 -9.97 -4.11 9.84
N GLU A 35 -10.52 -4.88 10.78
CA GLU A 35 -11.92 -4.79 11.17
C GLU A 35 -12.20 -3.45 11.86
N ASP A 36 -11.44 -3.11 12.90
CA ASP A 36 -11.63 -1.86 13.64
C ASP A 36 -11.41 -0.64 12.74
N VAL A 37 -10.43 -0.72 11.83
CA VAL A 37 -10.17 0.35 10.86
C VAL A 37 -11.34 0.51 9.90
N LYS A 38 -11.89 -0.60 9.41
CA LYS A 38 -13.01 -0.57 8.47
C LYS A 38 -14.29 -0.07 9.13
N ASP A 39 -14.55 -0.46 10.37
CA ASP A 39 -15.65 0.08 11.17
C ASP A 39 -15.52 1.60 11.35
N ALA A 40 -14.31 2.09 11.66
CA ALA A 40 -14.04 3.53 11.79
C ALA A 40 -14.15 4.30 10.46
N LEU A 41 -13.77 3.67 9.34
CA LEU A 41 -13.92 4.22 7.98
C LEU A 41 -15.39 4.24 7.55
N GLY A 42 -16.21 3.33 8.08
CA GLY A 42 -17.60 3.10 7.71
C GLY A 42 -17.74 2.04 6.62
N ASN A 43 -18.72 1.16 6.77
CA ASN A 43 -18.90 -0.03 5.92
C ASN A 43 -19.06 0.30 4.43
N ASP A 44 -19.77 1.38 4.09
CA ASP A 44 -19.98 1.79 2.70
C ASP A 44 -18.81 2.58 2.09
N HIS A 45 -17.91 3.12 2.93
CA HIS A 45 -16.80 3.94 2.45
C HIS A 45 -15.68 3.06 1.88
N PRO A 46 -15.17 3.33 0.66
CA PRO A 46 -14.18 2.47 0.03
C PRO A 46 -12.87 2.43 0.84
N GLY A 47 -12.40 1.21 1.09
CA GLY A 47 -11.10 0.93 1.71
C GLY A 47 -10.33 -0.08 0.87
N MET A 48 -9.01 0.11 0.79
CA MET A 48 -8.08 -0.80 0.11
C MET A 48 -7.13 -1.42 1.12
N LEU A 49 -6.93 -2.73 1.08
CA LEU A 49 -5.93 -3.41 1.88
C LEU A 49 -4.62 -3.53 1.08
N GLN A 50 -3.56 -2.87 1.52
CA GLN A 50 -2.21 -3.14 1.02
C GLN A 50 -1.75 -4.50 1.56
N LEU A 51 -1.40 -5.40 0.64
CA LEU A 51 -1.05 -6.79 0.89
C LEU A 51 0.43 -7.06 0.58
N TYR A 52 1.10 -7.76 1.50
CA TYR A 52 2.28 -8.56 1.18
C TYR A 52 1.85 -10.01 1.06
N LEU A 53 2.27 -10.69 0.00
CA LEU A 53 1.92 -12.10 -0.19
C LEU A 53 2.95 -12.99 0.50
N PHE A 54 2.60 -13.50 1.68
CA PHE A 54 3.50 -14.28 2.53
C PHE A 54 3.80 -15.65 1.94
N GLU A 55 5.02 -16.17 2.15
CA GLU A 55 5.39 -17.52 1.72
C GLU A 55 4.45 -18.59 2.28
N ASN A 56 4.06 -18.45 3.55
CA ASN A 56 2.91 -19.18 4.07
C ASN A 56 1.61 -18.56 3.54
N ARG A 57 1.05 -19.16 2.48
CA ARG A 57 -0.16 -18.68 1.82
C ARG A 57 -1.41 -18.72 2.70
N GLU A 58 -1.44 -19.53 3.76
CA GLU A 58 -2.58 -19.56 4.71
C GLU A 58 -2.76 -18.21 5.43
N GLU A 59 -1.65 -17.54 5.78
CA GLU A 59 -1.69 -16.22 6.42
C GLU A 59 -2.24 -15.15 5.46
N SER A 60 -1.88 -15.25 4.18
CA SER A 60 -2.41 -14.37 3.14
C SER A 60 -3.90 -14.65 2.91
N ARG A 61 -4.31 -15.93 2.88
CA ARG A 61 -5.71 -16.33 2.69
C ARG A 61 -6.60 -15.83 3.81
N ASP A 62 -6.19 -16.01 5.07
CA ASP A 62 -6.94 -15.50 6.22
C ASP A 62 -7.09 -13.98 6.18
N LEU A 63 -6.00 -13.26 5.86
CA LEU A 63 -6.03 -11.80 5.80
C LEU A 63 -6.98 -11.29 4.70
N ILE A 64 -6.95 -11.91 3.51
CA ILE A 64 -7.85 -11.59 2.39
C ILE A 64 -9.30 -11.91 2.76
N ALA A 65 -9.57 -13.07 3.34
CA ALA A 65 -10.92 -13.48 3.74
C ALA A 65 -11.53 -12.51 4.77
N ARG A 66 -10.72 -12.06 5.74
CA ARG A 66 -11.13 -11.05 6.73
C ARG A 66 -11.38 -9.69 6.08
N ALA A 67 -10.50 -9.24 5.17
CA ALA A 67 -10.69 -8.00 4.44
C ALA A 67 -11.97 -8.00 3.60
N LYS A 68 -12.23 -9.12 2.89
CA LYS A 68 -13.47 -9.35 2.14
C LYS A 68 -14.68 -9.25 3.05
N LYS A 69 -14.67 -9.96 4.19
CA LYS A 69 -15.76 -9.94 5.18
C LYS A 69 -16.01 -8.56 5.78
N ALA A 70 -14.95 -7.79 6.05
CA ALA A 70 -15.07 -6.43 6.57
C ALA A 70 -15.56 -5.43 5.49
N GLY A 71 -15.56 -5.80 4.21
CA GLY A 71 -16.06 -4.97 3.13
C GLY A 71 -15.02 -4.04 2.52
N TYR A 72 -13.72 -4.37 2.61
CA TYR A 72 -12.72 -3.76 1.75
C TYR A 72 -13.07 -4.01 0.28
N LYS A 73 -12.74 -3.05 -0.60
CA LYS A 73 -13.11 -3.11 -2.02
C LYS A 73 -11.98 -3.54 -2.94
N ALA A 74 -10.74 -3.47 -2.45
CA ALA A 74 -9.57 -3.83 -3.23
C ALA A 74 -8.43 -4.33 -2.34
N VAL A 75 -7.60 -5.21 -2.88
CA VAL A 75 -6.25 -5.48 -2.38
C VAL A 75 -5.22 -4.80 -3.28
N ALA A 76 -4.18 -4.23 -2.70
CA ALA A 76 -3.00 -3.75 -3.42
C ALA A 76 -1.79 -4.61 -3.07
N LEU A 77 -1.48 -5.56 -3.95
CA LEU A 77 -0.31 -6.42 -3.83
C LEU A 77 0.95 -5.58 -4.02
N THR A 78 1.83 -5.59 -3.02
CA THR A 78 3.12 -4.91 -3.09
C THR A 78 4.15 -5.81 -3.76
N VAL A 79 4.61 -5.41 -4.96
CA VAL A 79 5.53 -6.21 -5.80
C VAL A 79 6.98 -5.71 -5.77
N ASP A 80 7.23 -4.54 -5.18
CA ASP A 80 8.56 -3.90 -5.11
C ASP A 80 9.40 -4.31 -3.87
N THR A 81 8.96 -5.35 -3.15
CA THR A 81 9.61 -5.82 -1.92
C THR A 81 9.91 -7.33 -1.93
N PRO A 82 10.63 -7.87 -2.93
CA PRO A 82 11.11 -9.25 -2.87
C PRO A 82 12.14 -9.45 -1.75
N VAL A 83 12.96 -8.41 -1.52
CA VAL A 83 13.87 -8.26 -0.39
C VAL A 83 13.63 -6.90 0.26
N LEU A 84 13.96 -6.75 1.54
CA LEU A 84 13.77 -5.48 2.23
C LEU A 84 14.85 -4.47 1.85
N GLY A 85 14.44 -3.23 1.51
CA GLY A 85 15.38 -2.14 1.28
C GLY A 85 16.20 -1.78 2.51
N ARG A 86 17.47 -1.43 2.31
CA ARG A 86 18.40 -1.07 3.39
C ARG A 86 18.12 0.33 3.93
N ARG A 87 17.53 0.42 5.12
CA ARG A 87 17.20 1.68 5.79
C ARG A 87 18.19 1.98 6.91
N ASN A 88 19.26 2.71 6.59
CA ASN A 88 20.40 2.90 7.49
C ASN A 88 20.03 3.47 8.88
N LEU A 89 19.02 4.35 8.98
CA LEU A 89 18.57 4.87 10.27
C LEU A 89 17.84 3.81 11.11
N GLU A 90 17.05 2.92 10.50
CA GLU A 90 16.40 1.81 11.22
C GLU A 90 17.44 0.84 11.78
N ILE A 91 18.51 0.59 11.02
CA ILE A 91 19.65 -0.25 11.45
C ILE A 91 20.40 0.40 12.62
N LYS A 92 20.79 1.68 12.47
CA LYS A 92 21.53 2.41 13.51
C LYS A 92 20.73 2.52 14.82
N ASN A 93 19.43 2.75 14.71
CA ASN A 93 18.54 2.89 15.87
C ASN A 93 18.03 1.54 16.40
N GLN A 94 18.43 0.42 15.78
CA GLN A 94 17.96 -0.93 16.10
C GLN A 94 16.43 -0.98 16.25
N PHE A 95 15.73 -0.40 15.28
CA PHE A 95 14.30 -0.16 15.38
C PHE A 95 13.53 -1.44 15.75
N LYS A 96 12.69 -1.34 16.78
CA LYS A 96 11.75 -2.37 17.21
C LYS A 96 10.42 -1.71 17.52
N LEU A 97 9.33 -2.42 17.26
CA LEU A 97 8.01 -1.97 17.69
C LEU A 97 7.98 -1.94 19.24
N PRO A 98 7.55 -0.83 19.87
CA PRO A 98 7.38 -0.76 21.33
C PRO A 98 6.47 -1.87 21.85
N LYS A 99 6.77 -2.42 23.04
CA LYS A 99 6.08 -3.60 23.60
C LYS A 99 4.57 -3.46 23.76
N HIS A 100 4.08 -2.23 23.95
CA HIS A 100 2.65 -1.94 24.10
C HIS A 100 1.90 -1.85 22.76
N LEU A 101 2.62 -1.92 21.63
CA LEU A 101 2.06 -1.95 20.29
C LEU A 101 2.24 -3.34 19.68
N LYS A 102 1.29 -3.70 18.83
CA LYS A 102 1.22 -4.98 18.12
C LYS A 102 0.97 -4.77 16.64
N VAL A 103 1.37 -5.74 15.81
CA VAL A 103 0.88 -5.81 14.43
C VAL A 103 -0.48 -6.50 14.48
N ALA A 104 -1.54 -5.70 14.59
CA ALA A 104 -2.86 -6.17 15.03
C ALA A 104 -3.48 -7.21 14.09
N ASN A 105 -3.18 -7.17 12.80
CA ASN A 105 -3.70 -8.15 11.84
C ASN A 105 -3.21 -9.58 12.12
N PHE A 106 -2.05 -9.74 12.76
CA PHE A 106 -1.42 -11.06 13.02
C PHE A 106 -1.32 -11.38 14.51
N ASP A 107 -1.78 -10.48 15.39
CA ASP A 107 -1.74 -10.68 16.82
C ASP A 107 -3.11 -11.13 17.31
N ARG A 108 -3.36 -12.43 17.15
CA ARG A 108 -4.60 -13.06 17.57
C ARG A 108 -4.54 -13.38 19.07
N ASP A 109 -5.33 -12.66 19.86
CA ASP A 109 -5.69 -13.07 21.22
C ASP A 109 -6.65 -14.29 21.14
N ASP A 110 -6.48 -15.28 22.02
CA ASP A 110 -7.11 -16.63 21.98
C ASP A 110 -8.66 -16.67 22.09
N ASN A 111 -9.37 -15.55 22.08
CA ASN A 111 -10.84 -15.54 22.18
C ASN A 111 -11.52 -15.72 20.81
N ARG A 112 -11.38 -16.90 20.22
CA ARG A 112 -12.35 -17.41 19.23
C ARG A 112 -13.42 -18.21 19.98
N SER A 113 -14.46 -17.55 20.46
CA SER A 113 -15.75 -18.21 20.74
C SER A 113 -16.46 -18.45 19.41
N GLY A 114 -16.28 -19.62 18.81
CA GLY A 114 -16.87 -19.96 17.52
C GLY A 114 -16.43 -21.32 17.00
N SER A 115 -16.96 -22.37 17.63
CA SER A 115 -17.19 -23.75 17.15
C SER A 115 -16.37 -24.24 15.94
N ILE A 116 -15.27 -24.97 16.19
CA ILE A 116 -14.96 -26.28 15.55
C ILE A 116 -14.16 -27.08 16.59
N GLU A 117 -14.85 -27.94 17.34
CA GLU A 117 -14.22 -28.94 18.21
C GLU A 117 -13.81 -30.13 17.34
N GLU A 118 -12.51 -30.29 17.08
CA GLU A 118 -11.82 -31.59 16.94
C GLU A 118 -10.30 -31.44 16.71
N ASP A 119 -9.80 -30.25 16.33
CA ASP A 119 -8.35 -30.01 16.08
C ASP A 119 -7.59 -29.32 17.23
N ALA A 120 -8.21 -29.13 18.39
CA ALA A 120 -7.73 -28.19 19.42
C ALA A 120 -6.37 -28.56 20.05
N MET A 121 -6.10 -29.84 20.31
CA MET A 121 -4.92 -30.26 21.10
C MET A 121 -3.61 -30.27 20.30
N ALA A 122 -3.65 -30.63 19.00
CA ALA A 122 -2.46 -30.58 18.14
C ALA A 122 -2.09 -29.13 17.77
N ASN A 123 -3.10 -28.26 17.65
CA ASN A 123 -2.94 -26.86 17.32
C ASN A 123 -2.46 -26.04 18.53
N GLU A 124 -2.88 -26.36 19.76
CA GLU A 124 -2.36 -25.73 20.98
C GLU A 124 -0.87 -25.99 21.22
N ALA A 125 -0.38 -27.21 20.92
CA ALA A 125 1.03 -27.57 21.08
C ALA A 125 1.93 -26.84 20.05
N ARG A 126 1.48 -26.70 18.79
CA ARG A 126 2.17 -25.87 17.78
C ARG A 126 2.15 -24.38 18.15
N LYS A 127 0.99 -23.85 18.56
CA LYS A 127 0.81 -22.43 18.96
C LYS A 127 1.62 -22.02 20.19
N ARG A 128 1.78 -22.89 21.20
CA ARG A 128 2.64 -22.62 22.37
C ARG A 128 4.13 -22.57 22.03
N THR A 129 4.54 -23.31 20.99
CA THR A 129 5.94 -23.35 20.53
C THR A 129 6.25 -22.11 19.67
N GLU A 130 5.32 -21.67 18.83
CA GLU A 130 5.44 -20.44 18.02
C GLU A 130 5.41 -19.15 18.85
N LYS A 131 4.60 -19.07 19.92
CA LYS A 131 4.56 -17.91 20.84
C LYS A 131 5.91 -17.62 21.53
N LYS A 132 6.83 -18.60 21.60
CA LYS A 132 8.17 -18.45 22.21
C LYS A 132 9.31 -18.31 21.20
N ALA A 133 9.09 -18.58 19.92
CA ALA A 133 10.14 -18.50 18.90
C ALA A 133 10.40 -17.03 18.51
N SER A 134 11.66 -16.60 18.58
CA SER A 134 12.08 -15.33 17.99
C SER A 134 11.75 -15.32 16.50
N SER A 135 11.17 -14.24 16.00
CA SER A 135 10.89 -14.06 14.56
C SER A 135 12.22 -14.05 13.77
N GLN A 136 12.32 -14.88 12.74
CA GLN A 136 13.49 -14.99 11.86
C GLN A 136 13.09 -14.77 10.40
N ALA A 137 13.88 -13.96 9.71
CA ALA A 137 13.68 -13.70 8.28
C ALA A 137 14.11 -14.92 7.44
N GLY A 138 13.52 -15.08 6.26
CA GLY A 138 14.00 -16.06 5.29
C GLY A 138 15.40 -15.73 4.79
N TYR A 139 16.17 -16.74 4.45
CA TYR A 139 17.55 -16.60 3.99
C TYR A 139 17.97 -17.73 3.04
N HIS A 140 19.06 -17.52 2.31
CA HIS A 140 19.68 -18.57 1.51
C HIS A 140 20.78 -19.25 2.34
N ASP A 141 20.72 -20.58 2.52
CA ASP A 141 21.70 -21.34 3.31
C ASP A 141 22.96 -21.74 2.52
N GLY A 142 23.01 -21.37 1.23
CA GLY A 142 24.05 -21.76 0.27
C GLY A 142 23.59 -22.82 -0.73
N SER A 143 22.51 -23.54 -0.43
CA SER A 143 21.93 -24.57 -1.28
C SER A 143 20.47 -24.31 -1.66
N ARG A 144 19.68 -23.75 -0.73
CA ARG A 144 18.26 -23.48 -0.94
C ARG A 144 17.79 -22.25 -0.17
N TRP A 145 16.64 -21.75 -0.58
CA TRP A 145 15.88 -20.79 0.20
C TRP A 145 15.24 -21.45 1.43
N VAL A 146 15.43 -20.83 2.58
CA VAL A 146 14.78 -21.19 3.85
C VAL A 146 13.76 -20.11 4.16
N SER A 147 12.49 -20.51 4.28
CA SER A 147 11.36 -19.61 4.56
C SER A 147 11.47 -18.97 5.95
N PRO A 148 10.89 -17.76 6.15
CA PRO A 148 10.82 -17.12 7.45
C PRO A 148 10.03 -17.95 8.47
N THR A 149 10.36 -17.78 9.75
CA THR A 149 9.72 -18.52 10.86
C THR A 149 9.42 -17.62 12.06
N GLY A 150 8.55 -18.10 12.96
CA GLY A 150 8.17 -17.40 14.18
C GLY A 150 7.10 -16.34 13.96
N ARG A 151 7.00 -15.37 14.89
CA ARG A 151 5.96 -14.33 14.85
C ARG A 151 6.06 -13.49 13.57
N ILE A 152 4.94 -13.22 12.91
CA ILE A 152 4.87 -12.36 11.72
C ILE A 152 5.25 -10.92 12.10
N THR A 153 6.33 -10.42 11.51
CA THR A 153 6.74 -9.01 11.63
C THR A 153 7.14 -8.47 10.27
N PHE A 154 7.08 -7.15 10.12
CA PHE A 154 7.41 -6.48 8.85
C PHE A 154 8.81 -6.86 8.35
N HIS A 155 9.82 -6.84 9.23
CA HIS A 155 11.22 -7.06 8.84
C HIS A 155 11.57 -8.50 8.46
N THR A 156 10.68 -9.46 8.70
CA THR A 156 10.96 -10.90 8.56
C THR A 156 10.06 -11.57 7.53
N HIS A 157 8.78 -11.18 7.48
CA HIS A 157 7.78 -11.85 6.66
C HIS A 157 7.28 -11.00 5.50
N ALA A 158 7.47 -9.66 5.50
CA ALA A 158 7.06 -8.84 4.36
C ALA A 158 7.83 -9.17 3.06
N PRO A 159 9.16 -9.40 3.10
CA PRO A 159 9.89 -9.79 1.90
C PRO A 159 9.53 -11.20 1.45
N ASN A 160 9.26 -11.36 0.17
CA ASN A 160 9.06 -12.66 -0.44
C ASN A 160 9.73 -12.68 -1.83
N PRO A 161 10.93 -13.27 -1.98
CA PRO A 161 11.66 -13.28 -3.24
C PRO A 161 11.13 -14.33 -4.23
N THR A 162 10.14 -15.13 -3.84
CA THR A 162 9.64 -16.24 -4.66
C THR A 162 8.50 -15.84 -5.59
N LEU A 163 7.99 -14.61 -5.48
CA LEU A 163 6.79 -14.17 -6.19
C LEU A 163 6.98 -14.15 -7.72
N SER A 164 5.96 -14.57 -8.45
CA SER A 164 5.92 -14.50 -9.92
C SER A 164 4.53 -14.11 -10.43
N TRP A 165 4.52 -13.46 -11.60
CA TRP A 165 3.29 -13.01 -12.26
C TRP A 165 2.32 -14.16 -12.55
N ASP A 166 2.81 -15.22 -13.22
CA ASP A 166 1.98 -16.35 -13.69
C ASP A 166 1.23 -17.06 -12.56
N ARG A 167 1.91 -17.30 -11.43
CA ARG A 167 1.35 -18.09 -10.34
C ARG A 167 0.54 -17.23 -9.37
N ASP A 168 1.08 -16.10 -8.97
CA ASP A 168 0.60 -15.42 -7.76
C ASP A 168 -0.53 -14.43 -8.05
N ILE A 169 -0.58 -13.86 -9.26
CA ILE A 169 -1.71 -12.99 -9.65
C ILE A 169 -2.97 -13.81 -9.87
N GLU A 170 -2.88 -14.96 -10.53
CA GLU A 170 -4.02 -15.86 -10.71
C GLU A 170 -4.57 -16.32 -9.36
N TRP A 171 -3.70 -16.83 -8.49
CA TRP A 171 -4.08 -17.20 -7.12
C TRP A 171 -4.74 -16.05 -6.36
N LEU A 172 -4.19 -14.83 -6.45
CA LEU A 172 -4.74 -13.68 -5.74
C LEU A 172 -6.14 -13.31 -6.25
N LYS A 173 -6.38 -13.40 -7.56
CA LYS A 173 -7.69 -13.17 -8.17
C LYS A 173 -8.70 -14.22 -7.72
N GLU A 174 -8.32 -15.50 -7.63
CA GLU A 174 -9.18 -16.56 -7.07
C GLU A 174 -9.61 -16.27 -5.63
N GLN A 175 -8.71 -15.71 -4.81
CA GLN A 175 -9.06 -15.38 -3.41
C GLN A 175 -9.93 -14.12 -3.30
N CYS A 176 -9.76 -13.15 -4.20
CA CYS A 176 -10.37 -11.83 -4.07
C CYS A 176 -11.71 -11.68 -4.79
N TYR A 177 -11.86 -12.24 -6.00
CA TYR A 177 -13.05 -12.03 -6.81
C TYR A 177 -14.29 -12.82 -6.33
N PRO A 178 -15.50 -12.30 -6.65
CA PRO A 178 -15.80 -11.01 -7.30
C PRO A 178 -15.86 -9.80 -6.34
N GLU A 179 -15.66 -9.98 -5.03
CA GLU A 179 -15.97 -8.96 -4.02
C GLU A 179 -14.89 -7.87 -3.88
N MET A 180 -13.64 -8.20 -4.23
CA MET A 180 -12.50 -7.30 -4.11
C MET A 180 -11.68 -7.24 -5.39
N GLU A 181 -11.38 -6.02 -5.84
CA GLU A 181 -10.43 -5.78 -6.94
C GLU A 181 -8.99 -6.17 -6.55
N VAL A 182 -8.20 -6.56 -7.54
CA VAL A 182 -6.78 -6.89 -7.40
C VAL A 182 -5.94 -5.82 -8.08
N TRP A 183 -5.18 -5.09 -7.29
CA TRP A 183 -4.27 -4.03 -7.75
C TRP A 183 -2.81 -4.42 -7.50
N VAL A 184 -1.90 -3.93 -8.34
CA VAL A 184 -0.44 -4.11 -8.15
C VAL A 184 0.24 -2.79 -7.83
N LYS A 185 0.98 -2.75 -6.72
CA LYS A 185 1.70 -1.58 -6.21
C LYS A 185 3.20 -1.81 -6.27
N GLY A 186 3.90 -0.87 -6.89
CA GLY A 186 5.36 -0.94 -7.04
C GLY A 186 5.82 -1.06 -8.50
N ILE A 187 4.92 -0.85 -9.45
CA ILE A 187 5.26 -0.81 -10.88
C ILE A 187 6.01 0.49 -11.15
N ALA A 188 7.12 0.42 -11.88
CA ALA A 188 7.95 1.59 -12.18
C ALA A 188 8.39 1.67 -13.64
N THR A 189 8.02 0.69 -14.47
CA THR A 189 8.40 0.57 -15.88
C THR A 189 7.21 0.17 -16.74
N GLY A 190 7.29 0.46 -18.04
CA GLY A 190 6.26 0.12 -19.01
C GLY A 190 6.13 -1.39 -19.24
N GLU A 191 7.22 -2.15 -19.16
CA GLU A 191 7.21 -3.60 -19.37
C GLU A 191 6.39 -4.31 -18.29
N ASP A 192 6.59 -3.98 -17.02
CA ASP A 192 5.82 -4.55 -15.92
C ASP A 192 4.35 -4.07 -15.94
N ALA A 193 4.09 -2.88 -16.48
CA ALA A 193 2.73 -2.40 -16.70
C ALA A 193 2.00 -3.20 -17.78
N ILE A 194 2.70 -3.61 -18.85
CA ILE A 194 2.17 -4.51 -19.88
C ILE A 194 1.90 -5.89 -19.28
N LEU A 195 2.80 -6.43 -18.44
CA LEU A 195 2.57 -7.69 -17.73
C LEU A 195 1.32 -7.62 -16.84
N ALA A 196 1.18 -6.57 -16.03
CA ALA A 196 -0.02 -6.34 -15.23
C ALA A 196 -1.30 -6.32 -16.09
N CYS A 197 -1.28 -5.64 -17.24
CA CYS A 197 -2.37 -5.67 -18.22
C CYS A 197 -2.66 -7.09 -18.74
N HIS A 198 -1.64 -7.90 -19.02
CA HIS A 198 -1.81 -9.27 -19.51
C HIS A 198 -2.46 -10.19 -18.47
N HIS A 199 -2.04 -10.12 -17.21
CA HIS A 199 -2.64 -10.90 -16.11
C HIS A 199 -4.03 -10.37 -15.69
N GLY A 200 -4.44 -9.23 -16.25
CA GLY A 200 -5.77 -8.67 -16.06
C GLY A 200 -6.05 -8.32 -14.61
N VAL A 201 -5.11 -7.60 -13.98
CA VAL A 201 -5.35 -6.90 -12.72
C VAL A 201 -6.29 -5.71 -12.95
N ASP A 202 -6.93 -5.22 -11.91
CA ASP A 202 -7.92 -4.14 -11.99
C ASP A 202 -7.28 -2.74 -12.00
N GLY A 203 -6.05 -2.61 -11.51
CA GLY A 203 -5.34 -1.34 -11.51
C GLY A 203 -3.86 -1.44 -11.11
N ILE A 204 -3.11 -0.39 -11.43
CA ILE A 204 -1.70 -0.24 -11.11
C ILE A 204 -1.48 0.95 -10.18
N ILE A 205 -0.55 0.83 -9.23
CA ILE A 205 -0.01 1.95 -8.46
C ILE A 205 1.48 2.09 -8.79
N VAL A 206 1.82 3.17 -9.52
CA VAL A 206 3.19 3.59 -9.78
C VAL A 206 3.83 4.02 -8.46
N SER A 207 4.84 3.29 -8.01
CA SER A 207 5.38 3.41 -6.66
C SER A 207 6.83 2.97 -6.62
N ASN A 208 7.67 3.73 -5.92
CA ASN A 208 9.02 3.31 -5.53
C ASN A 208 9.12 3.05 -4.02
N HIS A 209 7.99 2.67 -3.41
CA HIS A 209 7.82 2.45 -1.98
C HIS A 209 8.12 3.70 -1.13
N GLY A 210 7.89 4.88 -1.70
CA GLY A 210 8.27 6.16 -1.10
C GLY A 210 9.78 6.33 -0.93
N GLY A 211 10.59 5.75 -1.82
CA GLY A 211 12.05 5.81 -1.80
C GLY A 211 12.68 4.97 -0.68
N ARG A 212 12.07 3.84 -0.31
CA ARG A 212 12.50 2.99 0.83
C ARG A 212 12.98 1.59 0.44
N GLN A 213 12.92 1.26 -0.84
CA GLN A 213 13.34 -0.02 -1.41
C GLN A 213 14.66 0.14 -2.18
N LEU A 214 14.64 0.14 -3.50
CA LEU A 214 15.85 0.35 -4.32
C LEU A 214 16.26 1.82 -4.35
N ASN A 215 17.42 2.14 -3.76
CA ASN A 215 17.99 3.49 -3.86
C ASN A 215 18.53 3.74 -5.27
N GLY A 216 18.28 4.94 -5.81
CA GLY A 216 18.63 5.29 -7.20
C GLY A 216 17.57 4.91 -8.23
N ALA A 217 16.46 4.29 -7.81
CA ALA A 217 15.27 4.17 -8.66
C ALA A 217 14.72 5.55 -9.04
N LEU A 218 14.00 5.61 -10.17
CA LEU A 218 13.37 6.84 -10.65
C LEU A 218 12.39 7.43 -9.62
N ALA A 219 12.22 8.75 -9.68
CA ALA A 219 11.07 9.38 -9.05
C ALA A 219 9.80 8.87 -9.72
N THR A 220 8.74 8.65 -8.95
CA THR A 220 7.49 8.08 -9.47
C THR A 220 6.83 8.98 -10.51
N ILE A 221 6.99 10.30 -10.41
CA ILE A 221 6.51 11.26 -11.41
C ILE A 221 7.26 11.14 -12.75
N ASP A 222 8.52 10.69 -12.73
CA ASP A 222 9.32 10.47 -13.95
C ASP A 222 9.00 9.11 -14.58
N SER A 223 8.70 8.09 -13.77
CA SER A 223 8.24 6.77 -14.25
C SER A 223 6.80 6.78 -14.77
N LEU A 224 5.95 7.67 -14.23
CA LEU A 224 4.52 7.68 -14.50
C LEU A 224 4.15 7.75 -16.00
N PRO A 225 4.74 8.65 -16.83
CA PRO A 225 4.34 8.76 -18.23
C PRO A 225 4.58 7.49 -19.05
N GLU A 226 5.68 6.79 -18.78
CA GLU A 226 6.02 5.52 -19.43
C GLU A 226 4.99 4.44 -19.08
N VAL A 227 4.65 4.30 -17.79
CA VAL A 227 3.65 3.34 -17.32
C VAL A 227 2.27 3.66 -17.89
N VAL A 228 1.85 4.93 -17.88
CA VAL A 228 0.57 5.35 -18.46
C VAL A 228 0.55 5.01 -19.95
N GLN A 229 1.58 5.36 -20.71
CA GLN A 229 1.66 5.07 -22.14
C GLN A 229 1.54 3.56 -22.42
N ALA A 230 2.26 2.73 -21.65
CA ALA A 230 2.24 1.29 -21.77
C ALA A 230 0.85 0.68 -21.46
N VAL A 231 0.15 1.18 -20.44
CA VAL A 231 -1.22 0.76 -20.14
C VAL A 231 -2.17 1.15 -21.27
N ARG A 232 -2.08 2.39 -21.77
CA ARG A 232 -2.98 2.88 -22.83
C ARG A 232 -2.72 2.17 -24.17
N SER A 233 -1.49 1.75 -24.48
CA SER A 233 -1.20 0.98 -25.69
C SER A 233 -1.84 -0.41 -25.71
N MET A 234 -2.23 -0.95 -24.55
CA MET A 234 -2.94 -2.22 -24.46
C MET A 234 -4.46 -2.11 -24.76
N ASN A 235 -4.96 -0.92 -25.12
CA ASN A 235 -6.39 -0.62 -25.34
C ASN A 235 -7.29 -1.06 -24.17
N ARG A 236 -6.74 -1.13 -22.95
CA ARG A 236 -7.49 -1.41 -21.71
C ARG A 236 -7.74 -0.11 -20.97
N ARG A 237 -8.97 0.09 -20.51
CA ARG A 237 -9.31 1.18 -19.58
C ARG A 237 -8.97 0.76 -18.15
N MET A 238 -7.69 0.49 -17.89
CA MET A 238 -7.19 0.20 -16.55
C MET A 238 -6.77 1.51 -15.86
N PRO A 239 -7.19 1.77 -14.61
CA PRO A 239 -6.72 2.89 -13.82
C PRO A 239 -5.23 2.79 -13.47
N VAL A 240 -4.55 3.93 -13.51
CA VAL A 240 -3.16 4.09 -13.10
C VAL A 240 -3.09 5.11 -11.97
N HIS A 241 -2.80 4.66 -10.76
CA HIS A 241 -2.57 5.51 -9.60
C HIS A 241 -1.07 5.76 -9.41
N VAL A 242 -0.71 6.75 -8.61
CA VAL A 242 0.69 7.03 -8.28
C VAL A 242 0.86 7.42 -6.81
N ASP A 243 1.99 7.04 -6.21
CA ASP A 243 2.42 7.53 -4.90
C ASP A 243 3.84 8.11 -4.94
N GLY A 244 4.35 8.60 -3.81
CA GLY A 244 5.74 9.04 -3.69
C GLY A 244 5.93 10.53 -4.02
N GLY A 245 6.62 11.25 -3.15
CA GLY A 245 6.95 12.67 -3.38
C GLY A 245 5.82 13.69 -3.23
N VAL A 246 4.55 13.30 -3.32
CA VAL A 246 3.39 14.25 -3.32
C VAL A 246 3.26 14.98 -1.98
N ARG A 247 3.46 16.29 -1.97
CA ARG A 247 3.35 17.15 -0.77
C ARG A 247 2.49 18.38 -0.98
N HIS A 248 2.26 18.77 -2.23
CA HIS A 248 1.48 19.93 -2.59
C HIS A 248 0.35 19.59 -3.56
N GLY A 249 -0.67 20.45 -3.62
CA GLY A 249 -1.75 20.32 -4.60
C GLY A 249 -1.27 20.43 -6.05
N THR A 250 -0.18 21.17 -6.28
CA THR A 250 0.48 21.24 -7.60
C THR A 250 1.15 19.92 -7.99
N ASP A 251 1.58 19.10 -7.04
CA ASP A 251 2.12 17.76 -7.33
C ASP A 251 1.00 16.82 -7.80
N VAL A 252 -0.17 16.92 -7.16
CA VAL A 252 -1.37 16.17 -7.57
C VAL A 252 -1.78 16.61 -8.98
N PHE A 253 -1.85 17.92 -9.24
CA PHE A 253 -2.17 18.45 -10.56
C PHE A 253 -1.22 17.92 -11.65
N LYS A 254 0.09 17.92 -11.39
CA LYS A 254 1.10 17.37 -12.33
C LYS A 254 0.91 15.88 -12.58
N ALA A 255 0.65 15.10 -11.53
CA ALA A 255 0.41 13.66 -11.66
C ALA A 255 -0.83 13.37 -12.52
N LEU A 256 -1.93 14.08 -12.28
CA LEU A 256 -3.15 13.97 -13.09
C LEU A 256 -2.91 14.38 -14.54
N ALA A 257 -2.20 15.50 -14.78
CA ALA A 257 -1.83 15.96 -16.11
C ALA A 257 -0.94 14.96 -16.88
N LEU A 258 -0.12 14.18 -16.18
CA LEU A 258 0.69 13.10 -16.75
C LEU A 258 -0.08 11.77 -16.91
N GLY A 259 -1.39 11.76 -16.60
CA GLY A 259 -2.30 10.66 -16.88
C GLY A 259 -2.55 9.69 -15.72
N ALA A 260 -2.15 10.03 -14.50
CA ALA A 260 -2.63 9.30 -13.32
C ALA A 260 -4.13 9.56 -13.10
N ASP A 261 -4.87 8.54 -12.68
CA ASP A 261 -6.28 8.64 -12.31
C ASP A 261 -6.46 9.02 -10.83
N PHE A 262 -5.46 8.76 -9.99
CA PHE A 262 -5.49 9.04 -8.54
C PHE A 262 -4.09 9.12 -7.94
N VAL A 263 -3.96 9.85 -6.82
CA VAL A 263 -2.69 10.02 -6.10
C VAL A 263 -2.81 9.59 -4.65
N TRP A 264 -1.88 8.75 -4.18
CA TRP A 264 -1.79 8.33 -2.79
C TRP A 264 -0.73 9.12 -2.01
N ILE A 265 -1.03 9.43 -0.75
CA ILE A 265 -0.09 10.06 0.19
C ILE A 265 0.22 9.12 1.36
N GLY A 266 1.50 9.03 1.72
CA GLY A 266 1.96 8.20 2.84
C GLY A 266 2.42 9.04 4.03
N ARG A 267 3.66 9.51 3.98
CA ARG A 267 4.31 10.31 5.05
C ARG A 267 3.47 11.50 5.57
N PRO A 268 2.83 12.34 4.74
CA PRO A 268 2.03 13.46 5.23
C PRO A 268 0.94 13.06 6.25
N VAL A 269 0.30 11.90 6.06
CA VAL A 269 -0.69 11.36 6.99
C VAL A 269 -0.07 11.07 8.36
N LEU A 270 1.11 10.45 8.39
CA LEU A 270 1.83 10.20 9.64
C LEU A 270 2.22 11.50 10.34
N TRP A 271 2.52 12.57 9.59
CA TRP A 271 2.92 13.85 10.17
C TRP A 271 1.72 14.59 10.75
N GLY A 272 0.57 14.52 10.07
CA GLY A 272 -0.72 14.97 10.59
C GLY A 272 -1.09 14.23 11.89
N LEU A 273 -0.96 12.90 11.90
CA LEU A 273 -1.18 12.11 13.11
C LEU A 273 -0.28 12.57 14.27
N ALA A 274 1.03 12.70 14.02
CA ALA A 274 1.98 13.11 15.05
C ALA A 274 1.71 14.53 15.57
N TYR A 275 1.16 15.41 14.74
CA TYR A 275 0.80 16.77 15.14
C TYR A 275 -0.43 16.80 16.06
N LYS A 276 -1.55 16.21 15.64
CA LYS A 276 -2.82 16.29 16.40
C LYS A 276 -3.81 15.16 16.11
N GLY A 277 -3.32 13.93 15.97
CA GLY A 277 -4.16 12.75 15.74
C GLY A 277 -5.07 12.93 14.52
N GLN A 278 -6.38 12.69 14.71
CA GLN A 278 -7.37 12.83 13.64
C GLN A 278 -7.41 14.26 13.07
N GLU A 279 -7.44 15.29 13.92
CA GLU A 279 -7.50 16.70 13.47
C GLU A 279 -6.30 17.09 12.61
N GLY A 280 -5.12 16.54 12.90
CA GLY A 280 -3.93 16.80 12.10
C GLY A 280 -3.96 16.10 10.73
N VAL A 281 -4.54 14.90 10.64
CA VAL A 281 -4.78 14.25 9.34
C VAL A 281 -5.83 15.01 8.54
N GLU A 282 -6.92 15.45 9.18
CA GLU A 282 -7.94 16.29 8.54
C GLU A 282 -7.34 17.60 8.00
N LEU A 283 -6.48 18.27 8.78
CA LEU A 283 -5.77 19.46 8.34
C LEU A 283 -4.87 19.17 7.13
N CYS A 284 -4.10 18.08 7.16
CA CYS A 284 -3.25 17.67 6.04
C CYS A 284 -4.06 17.47 4.75
N LEU A 285 -5.19 16.76 4.82
CA LEU A 285 -6.06 16.51 3.67
C LEU A 285 -6.72 17.81 3.18
N LYS A 286 -7.15 18.68 4.11
CA LYS A 286 -7.71 19.98 3.78
C LYS A 286 -6.71 20.85 3.02
N LEU A 287 -5.47 20.97 3.52
CA LEU A 287 -4.42 21.78 2.87
C LEU A 287 -4.14 21.30 1.44
N LEU A 288 -3.99 20.00 1.23
CA LEU A 288 -3.82 19.44 -0.11
C LEU A 288 -5.01 19.76 -1.03
N ASN A 289 -6.24 19.59 -0.53
CA ASN A 289 -7.44 19.91 -1.30
C ASN A 289 -7.54 21.41 -1.64
N ASP A 290 -7.24 22.30 -0.69
CA ASP A 290 -7.24 23.75 -0.90
C ASP A 290 -6.18 24.14 -1.94
N GLU A 291 -4.99 23.54 -1.90
CA GLU A 291 -3.94 23.76 -2.89
C GLU A 291 -4.29 23.20 -4.29
N ILE A 292 -4.97 22.04 -4.38
CA ILE A 292 -5.45 21.50 -5.66
C ILE A 292 -6.43 22.49 -6.29
N ARG A 293 -7.41 22.97 -5.51
CA ARG A 293 -8.42 23.93 -5.98
C ARG A 293 -7.79 25.25 -6.42
N LEU A 294 -6.81 25.75 -5.67
CA LEU A 294 -6.06 26.95 -6.04
C LEU A 294 -5.29 26.73 -7.36
N CYS A 295 -4.60 25.60 -7.50
CA CYS A 295 -3.85 25.27 -8.72
C CYS A 295 -4.79 25.17 -9.93
N MET A 296 -5.92 24.48 -9.80
CA MET A 296 -6.94 24.36 -10.85
C MET A 296 -7.50 25.73 -11.25
N ALA A 297 -7.87 26.57 -10.27
CA ALA A 297 -8.40 27.91 -10.53
C ALA A 297 -7.39 28.81 -11.26
N LEU A 298 -6.12 28.77 -10.86
CA LEU A 298 -5.05 29.55 -11.51
C LEU A 298 -4.67 29.01 -12.90
N ALA A 299 -4.80 27.70 -13.11
CA ALA A 299 -4.59 27.07 -14.41
C ALA A 299 -5.79 27.29 -15.36
N GLY A 300 -6.96 27.64 -14.84
CA GLY A 300 -8.19 27.74 -15.63
C GLY A 300 -8.89 26.40 -15.88
N ALA A 301 -8.53 25.35 -15.12
CA ALA A 301 -9.22 24.06 -15.13
C ALA A 301 -10.39 24.09 -14.14
N THR A 302 -11.62 23.94 -14.62
CA THR A 302 -12.84 23.93 -13.79
C THR A 302 -13.25 22.51 -13.38
N LYS A 303 -12.72 21.50 -14.06
CA LYS A 303 -12.95 20.08 -13.78
C LYS A 303 -11.65 19.28 -13.85
N VAL A 304 -11.63 18.12 -13.19
CA VAL A 304 -10.45 17.24 -13.14
C VAL A 304 -10.14 16.64 -14.51
N ASP A 305 -11.16 16.33 -15.31
CA ASP A 305 -11.02 15.77 -16.66
C ASP A 305 -10.47 16.77 -17.68
N GLU A 306 -10.45 18.07 -17.36
CA GLU A 306 -9.79 19.10 -18.16
C GLU A 306 -8.27 19.13 -17.94
N ILE A 307 -7.75 18.50 -16.88
CA ILE A 307 -6.32 18.48 -16.57
C ILE A 307 -5.61 17.54 -17.54
N SER A 308 -4.68 18.09 -18.31
CA SER A 308 -3.92 17.36 -19.34
C SER A 308 -2.44 17.76 -19.35
N LYS A 309 -1.64 17.03 -20.13
CA LYS A 309 -0.21 17.32 -20.32
C LYS A 309 0.07 18.71 -20.90
N GLU A 310 -0.91 19.33 -21.56
CA GLU A 310 -0.76 20.66 -22.20
C GLU A 310 -0.52 21.78 -21.18
N TYR A 311 -0.88 21.57 -19.91
CA TYR A 311 -0.57 22.47 -18.80
C TYR A 311 0.88 22.40 -18.35
N LEU A 312 1.64 21.42 -18.84
CA LEU A 312 2.99 21.14 -18.37
C LEU A 312 4.04 21.50 -19.42
N ALA A 313 5.21 21.86 -18.90
CA ALA A 313 6.42 21.97 -19.68
C ALA A 313 7.53 21.18 -18.97
N ARG A 314 8.41 20.58 -19.77
CA ARG A 314 9.57 19.83 -19.30
C ARG A 314 10.83 20.59 -19.70
N ILE A 315 11.76 20.67 -18.76
CA ILE A 315 13.13 21.10 -19.04
C ILE A 315 13.91 19.85 -19.44
N GLY A 316 14.35 19.79 -20.70
CA GLY A 316 15.20 18.73 -21.22
C GLY A 316 16.58 18.75 -20.57
N ARG A 317 17.33 17.64 -20.73
CA ARG A 317 18.72 17.56 -20.24
C ARG A 317 19.66 18.53 -20.97
N ASP A 318 19.25 18.96 -22.15
CA ASP A 318 19.87 20.02 -22.95
C ASP A 318 19.58 21.43 -22.41
N GLY A 319 18.75 21.55 -21.36
CA GLY A 319 18.37 22.82 -20.76
C GLY A 319 17.22 23.55 -21.46
N PHE A 320 16.66 22.98 -22.52
CA PHE A 320 15.57 23.59 -23.26
C PHE A 320 14.21 23.22 -22.69
N VAL A 321 13.27 24.16 -22.73
CA VAL A 321 11.90 23.96 -22.27
C VAL A 321 11.04 23.49 -23.45
N SER A 322 10.35 22.37 -23.30
CA SER A 322 9.35 21.89 -24.25
C SER A 322 8.01 21.70 -23.55
N ARG A 323 6.91 22.14 -24.18
CA ARG A 323 5.57 21.74 -23.75
C ARG A 323 5.38 20.25 -24.03
N LEU A 324 4.64 19.58 -23.15
CA LEU A 324 4.34 18.13 -23.26
C LEU A 324 3.11 17.85 -24.13
#